data_AF-A0A6C0TPR3-F1
#
_entry.id   AF-A0A6C0TPR3-F1
#
_cell.length_a   1.000
_cell.length_b   1.000
_cell.length_c   1.000
_cell.angle_alpha   90.00
_cell.angle_beta   90.00
_cell.angle_gamma   90.00
#
_symmetry.space_group_name_H-M   'P 1'
#
loop_
_entity.id
_entity.type
_entity.pdbx_description
1 polymer ?
#
loop_
_entity_poly.entity_id
_entity_poly.type
_entity_poly.pdbx_seq_one_letter_code
_entity_poly.pdbx_strand_id
1 'polypeptide(L)'
;MSTSLIFLCLGIVLWLMGLHGLLRLRHSIRRIMAINIMGSGTFMVMVALASRSEQSDPVLHALVVTGLVVAVSATAFALRLTAAIATNKHSRPGTPEPRE
;
A
#
# COMPACT_ATOMS: atom_id res chain seq x y z
N MET A 1 -30.00 6.80 0.95
CA MET A 1 -28.90 6.06 0.31
C MET A 1 -27.89 5.74 1.38
N SER A 2 -27.73 4.47 1.74
CA SER A 2 -26.90 4.07 2.87
C SER A 2 -25.44 4.46 2.62
N THR A 3 -24.95 5.48 3.32
CA THR A 3 -23.58 6.02 3.20
C THR A 3 -22.51 4.91 3.19
N SER A 4 -22.75 3.84 3.96
CA SER A 4 -21.91 2.64 4.00
C SER A 4 -21.76 1.94 2.64
N LEU A 5 -22.80 1.90 1.79
CA LEU A 5 -22.72 1.30 0.46
C LEU A 5 -21.82 2.11 -0.48
N ILE A 6 -21.88 3.45 -0.39
CA ILE A 6 -21.00 4.34 -1.18
C ILE A 6 -19.55 4.09 -0.79
N PHE A 7 -19.27 4.02 0.52
CA PHE A 7 -17.92 3.76 1.01
C PHE A 7 -17.43 2.33 0.70
N LEU A 8 -18.33 1.34 0.71
CA LEU A 8 -18.00 -0.03 0.32
C LEU A 8 -17.62 -0.09 -1.18
N CYS A 9 -18.42 0.51 -2.05
CA CYS A 9 -18.13 0.60 -3.48
C CYS A 9 -16.83 1.37 -3.73
N LEU A 10 -16.62 2.53 -3.08
CA LEU A 10 -15.40 3.32 -3.25
C LEU A 10 -14.17 2.55 -2.78
N GLY A 11 -14.26 1.84 -1.65
CA GLY A 11 -13.18 0.98 -1.15
C GLY A 11 -12.82 -0.14 -2.13
N ILE A 12 -13.81 -0.79 -2.74
CA ILE A 12 -13.59 -1.81 -3.78
C ILE A 12 -12.92 -1.19 -5.03
N VAL A 13 -13.38 -0.03 -5.48
CA VAL A 13 -12.80 0.69 -6.63
C VAL A 13 -11.34 1.04 -6.36
N LEU A 14 -11.03 1.59 -5.18
CA LEU A 14 -9.65 1.89 -4.76
C LEU A 14 -8.79 0.61 -4.73
N TRP A 15 -9.32 -0.48 -4.18
CA TRP A 15 -8.62 -1.75 -4.12
C TRP A 15 -8.27 -2.28 -5.52
N LEU A 16 -9.24 -2.28 -6.45
CA LEU A 16 -9.02 -2.69 -7.84
C LEU A 16 -8.04 -1.77 -8.58
N MET A 17 -8.10 -0.47 -8.33
CA MET A 17 -7.19 0.50 -8.93
C MET A 17 -5.74 0.28 -8.45
N GLY A 18 -5.56 0.04 -7.16
CA GLY A 18 -4.25 -0.32 -6.60
C GLY A 18 -3.75 -1.67 -7.15
N LEU A 19 -4.62 -2.67 -7.30
CA LEU A 19 -4.26 -3.97 -7.88
C LEU A 19 -3.82 -3.83 -9.34
N HIS A 20 -4.57 -3.08 -10.14
CA HIS A 20 -4.19 -2.78 -11.51
C HIS A 20 -2.84 -2.04 -11.57
N GLY A 21 -2.61 -1.08 -10.68
CA GLY A 21 -1.32 -0.40 -10.53
C GLY A 21 -0.19 -1.39 -10.21
N LEU A 22 -0.39 -2.26 -9.22
CA LEU A 22 0.62 -3.23 -8.78
C LEU A 22 1.08 -4.18 -9.89
N LEU A 23 0.15 -4.55 -10.78
CA LEU A 23 0.40 -5.42 -11.94
C LEU A 23 1.05 -4.68 -13.12
N ARG A 24 0.73 -3.40 -13.36
CA ARG A 24 1.19 -2.65 -14.55
C ARG A 24 2.47 -1.83 -14.33
N LEU A 25 2.77 -1.43 -13.09
CA LEU A 25 3.86 -0.50 -12.80
C LEU A 25 5.22 -1.22 -12.72
N ARG A 26 6.19 -0.73 -13.50
CA ARG A 26 7.58 -1.27 -13.52
C ARG A 26 8.50 -0.69 -12.45
N HIS A 27 8.25 0.53 -11.98
CA HIS A 27 9.08 1.18 -10.96
C HIS A 27 8.69 0.73 -9.55
N SER A 28 9.67 0.33 -8.74
CA SER A 28 9.46 -0.16 -7.36
C SER A 28 8.67 0.82 -6.49
N ILE A 29 9.00 2.11 -6.54
CA ILE A 29 8.31 3.16 -5.75
C ILE A 29 6.83 3.27 -6.13
N ARG A 30 6.51 3.20 -7.43
CA ARG A 30 5.12 3.26 -7.88
C ARG A 30 4.34 2.00 -7.46
N ARG A 31 4.99 0.84 -7.39
CA ARG A 31 4.36 -0.39 -6.83
C ARG A 31 4.10 -0.25 -5.33
N ILE A 32 5.00 0.38 -4.57
CA ILE A 32 4.77 0.66 -3.13
C ILE A 32 3.55 1.58 -2.94
N MET A 33 3.40 2.60 -3.78
CA MET A 33 2.21 3.46 -3.77
C MET A 33 0.93 2.69 -4.13
N ALA A 34 1.01 1.80 -5.13
CA ALA A 34 -0.13 0.96 -5.52
C ALA A 34 -0.58 0.02 -4.40
N ILE A 35 0.36 -0.55 -3.63
CA ILE A 35 0.06 -1.36 -2.44
C ILE A 35 -0.64 -0.52 -1.37
N ASN A 36 -0.19 0.73 -1.15
CA ASN A 36 -0.86 1.63 -0.20
C ASN A 36 -2.29 1.96 -0.63
N ILE A 37 -2.53 2.21 -1.92
CA ILE A 37 -3.87 2.45 -2.45
C ILE A 37 -4.77 1.22 -2.24
N MET A 38 -4.25 0.01 -2.51
CA MET A 38 -4.94 -1.24 -2.17
C MET A 38 -5.29 -1.31 -0.69
N GLY A 39 -4.32 -1.04 0.19
CA GLY A 39 -4.50 -1.05 1.64
C GLY A 39 -5.56 -0.05 2.11
N SER A 40 -5.53 1.19 1.61
CA SER A 40 -6.54 2.20 1.89
C SER A 40 -7.94 1.75 1.47
N GLY A 41 -8.08 1.10 0.31
CA GLY A 41 -9.34 0.49 -0.13
C GLY A 41 -9.85 -0.57 0.85
N THR A 42 -8.97 -1.48 1.30
CA THR A 42 -9.31 -2.50 2.31
C THR A 42 -9.72 -1.87 3.65
N PHE A 43 -8.98 -0.87 4.15
CA PHE A 43 -9.32 -0.17 5.39
C PHE A 43 -10.67 0.54 5.27
N MET A 44 -10.95 1.16 4.13
CA MET A 44 -12.21 1.82 3.85
C MET A 44 -13.40 0.84 3.85
N VAL A 45 -13.24 -0.34 3.24
CA VAL A 45 -14.24 -1.42 3.29
C VAL A 45 -14.48 -1.87 4.72
N MET A 46 -13.42 -2.08 5.52
CA MET A 46 -13.56 -2.48 6.92
C MET A 46 -14.31 -1.43 7.74
N VAL A 47 -13.95 -0.14 7.63
CA VAL A 47 -14.67 0.93 8.34
C VAL A 47 -16.14 0.99 7.92
N ALA A 48 -16.43 0.93 6.62
CA ALA A 48 -17.81 0.92 6.13
C ALA A 48 -18.63 -0.27 6.69
N LEU A 49 -17.99 -1.43 6.86
CA LEU A 49 -18.61 -2.60 7.46
C LEU A 49 -18.79 -2.45 8.98
N ALA A 50 -17.84 -1.76 9.65
CA ALA A 50 -17.91 -1.46 11.08
C ALA A 50 -19.06 -0.50 11.41
N SER A 51 -19.41 0.40 10.49
CA SER A 51 -20.46 1.42 10.63
C SER A 51 -21.85 0.97 10.19
N ARG A 52 -22.07 -0.32 9.89
CA ARG A 52 -23.35 -0.81 9.32
C ARG A 52 -24.50 -0.91 10.33
N SER A 53 -24.19 -1.01 11.62
CA SER A 53 -25.14 -1.16 12.72
C SER A 53 -25.20 0.11 13.58
N GLU A 54 -26.27 0.28 14.37
CA GLU A 54 -26.41 1.42 15.28
C GLU A 54 -25.22 1.57 16.24
N GLN A 55 -24.68 0.44 16.68
CA GLN A 55 -23.42 0.39 17.42
C GLN A 55 -22.30 -0.02 16.49
N SER A 56 -21.26 0.82 16.40
CA SER A 56 -20.08 0.53 15.59
C SER A 56 -19.31 -0.66 16.16
N ASP A 57 -18.85 -1.56 15.29
CA ASP A 57 -18.04 -2.71 15.70
C ASP A 57 -16.67 -2.23 16.22
N PRO A 58 -16.35 -2.41 17.52
CA PRO A 58 -15.11 -1.95 18.12
C PRO A 58 -13.90 -2.80 17.68
N VAL A 59 -14.10 -4.07 17.34
CA VAL A 59 -13.01 -4.98 16.90
C VAL A 59 -12.53 -4.56 15.52
N LEU A 60 -13.47 -4.27 14.62
CA LEU A 60 -13.14 -3.83 13.26
C LEU A 60 -12.43 -2.47 13.27
N HIS A 61 -12.83 -1.55 14.15
CA HIS A 61 -12.12 -0.29 14.34
C HIS A 61 -10.69 -0.49 14.85
N ALA A 62 -10.51 -1.33 15.88
CA ALA A 62 -9.17 -1.62 16.42
C ALA A 62 -8.27 -2.29 15.37
N LEU A 63 -8.84 -3.19 14.55
CA LEU A 63 -8.13 -3.84 13.45
C LEU A 63 -7.67 -2.83 12.40
N VAL A 64 -8.51 -1.85 12.04
CA VAL A 64 -8.14 -0.79 11.07
C VAL A 64 -7.00 0.07 11.61
N VAL A 65 -7.06 0.54 12.86
CA VAL A 65 -6.02 1.39 13.43
C VAL A 65 -4.69 0.65 13.53
N THR A 66 -4.71 -0.61 13.99
CA THR A 66 -3.52 -1.46 14.06
C THR A 66 -2.96 -1.73 12.65
N GLY A 67 -3.84 -2.04 11.69
CA GLY A 67 -3.46 -2.26 10.30
C GLY A 67 -2.83 -1.03 9.65
N LEU A 68 -3.31 0.17 9.99
CA LEU A 68 -2.74 1.42 9.48
C LEU A 68 -1.29 1.60 9.94
N VAL A 69 -1.00 1.32 11.21
CA VAL A 69 0.38 1.36 11.75
C VAL A 69 1.27 0.36 11.01
N VAL A 70 0.79 -0.89 10.85
CA VAL A 70 1.52 -1.94 10.12
C VAL A 70 1.79 -1.54 8.66
N ALA A 71 0.82 -0.92 7.98
CA ALA A 71 0.96 -0.46 6.60
C ALA A 71 2.01 0.67 6.46
N VAL A 72 2.03 1.61 7.41
CA VAL A 72 3.04 2.69 7.44
C VAL A 72 4.44 2.10 7.68
N SER A 73 4.58 1.17 8.62
CA SER A 73 5.84 0.47 8.87
C SER A 73 6.32 -0.34 7.66
N ALA A 74 5.42 -1.07 7.00
CA ALA A 74 5.73 -1.83 5.78
C ALA A 74 6.18 -0.91 4.63
N THR A 75 5.57 0.27 4.49
CA THR A 75 5.95 1.28 3.49
C THR A 75 7.33 1.84 3.78
N ALA A 76 7.60 2.22 5.02
CA ALA A 76 8.92 2.68 5.45
C ALA A 76 9.99 1.61 5.20
N PHE A 77 9.70 0.36 5.53
CA PHE A 77 10.57 -0.78 5.27
C PHE A 77 10.83 -0.98 3.77
N ALA A 78 9.79 -0.99 2.93
CA ALA A 78 9.91 -1.18 1.49
C ALA A 78 10.70 -0.05 0.81
N LEU A 79 10.49 1.20 1.24
CA LEU A 79 11.26 2.35 0.78
C LEU A 79 12.73 2.23 1.18
N ARG A 80 13.02 1.88 2.44
CA ARG A 80 14.39 1.68 2.92
C ARG A 80 15.11 0.57 2.17
N LEU A 81 14.42 -0.55 1.93
CA LEU A 81 14.95 -1.66 1.16
C LEU A 81 15.23 -1.26 -0.29
N THR A 82 14.31 -0.56 -0.94
CA THR A 82 14.48 -0.06 -2.32
C THR A 82 15.66 0.90 -2.41
N ALA A 83 15.81 1.81 -1.45
CA ALA A 83 16.94 2.72 -1.38
C ALA A 83 18.28 1.98 -1.18
N ALA A 84 18.32 0.99 -0.29
CA ALA A 84 19.52 0.17 -0.04
C ALA A 84 19.97 -0.63 -1.27
N ILE A 85 19.02 -1.15 -2.06
CA ILE A 85 19.34 -1.85 -3.31
C ILE A 85 19.89 -0.86 -4.35
N ALA A 86 19.32 0.35 -4.42
CA ALA A 86 19.77 1.38 -5.34
C ALA A 86 21.20 1.87 -5.04
N THR A 87 21.56 2.02 -3.76
CA THR A 87 22.93 2.41 -3.36
C THR A 87 23.96 1.33 -3.71
N ASN A 88 23.66 0.06 -3.45
CA ASN A 88 24.56 -1.06 -3.77
C ASN A 88 24.84 -1.15 -5.29
N LYS A 89 23.84 -0.84 -6.14
CA LYS A 89 24.01 -0.82 -7.59
C LYS A 89 25.04 0.22 -8.07
N HIS A 90 25.23 1.32 -7.33
CA HIS A 90 26.23 2.36 -7.61
C HIS A 90 27.63 2.00 -7.10
N SER A 91 27.75 1.08 -6.14
CA SER A 91 29.04 0.70 -5.52
C SER A 91 29.78 -0.41 -6.28
N ARG A 92 29.28 -0.89 -7.42
CA ARG A 92 30.07 -1.72 -8.35
C ARG A 92 30.91 -0.80 -9.23
N PRO A 93 32.22 -0.63 -8.98
CA PRO A 93 33.07 0.14 -9.87
C PRO A 93 33.06 -0.59 -11.21
N GLY A 94 32.82 0.16 -12.29
CA GLY A 94 33.09 -0.35 -13.63
C GLY A 94 34.52 -0.88 -13.67
N THR A 95 34.69 -2.12 -14.11
CA THR A 95 35.99 -2.70 -14.42
C THR A 95 36.74 -1.69 -15.30
N PRO A 96 37.93 -1.19 -14.90
CA PRO A 96 38.68 -0.30 -15.76
C PRO A 96 39.04 -1.05 -17.04
N GLU A 97 38.81 -0.43 -18.19
CA GLU A 97 39.29 -0.90 -19.49
C GLU A 97 40.79 -1.26 -19.40
N PRO A 98 41.24 -2.39 -19.98
CA PRO A 98 42.66 -2.66 -20.08
C PRO A 98 43.25 -1.57 -20.98
N ARG A 99 44.07 -0.69 -20.39
CA ARG A 99 44.86 0.27 -21.16
C ARG A 99 45.90 -0.53 -21.93
N GLU A 100 45.79 -0.47 -23.25
CA GLU A 100 46.80 -0.90 -24.23
C GLU A 100 48.15 -0.19 -24.01
#